data_AF-A0A2V2R799-F1
#
_entry.id   AF-A0A2V2R799-F1
#
_cell.length_a   1.000
_cell.length_b   1.000
_cell.length_c   1.000
_cell.angle_alpha   90.00
_cell.angle_beta   90.00
_cell.angle_gamma   90.00
#
_symmetry.space_group_name_H-M   'P 1'
#
loop_
_entity.id
_entity.type
_entity.pdbx_description
1 polymer ?
#
loop_
_entity_poly.entity_id
_entity_poly.type
_entity_poly.pdbx_seq_one_letter_code
_entity_poly.pdbx_strand_id
1 'polypeptide(L)'
;MKKMIKLITIAASLALFSLPVFANELTSGAAETFQDACTPEAKTAIYGEFYKEIKGDQAKAYEAAKKYVACPADSSDEAEVKRVQYLKDFIAKYERARRKDQVIDLVYSSKSDFPKAFEVGRQVLQDDPENLRTLIALSYAGYSSAVAKNTSFNSEALGYAKKSVQMIESGKTVDVWAPFSGKDETLGYLYYTVGVLNAQNPNEALPAFIKAAQFEGKIKKLPSTYAYIAGTYEAGPYATLSAEYKKKYEGQTESPESKLALANINQIIDRMVDAYARAVALAGSDAQYQAGKKDWMEGLTTWYKYRHNQSDAGLNEMIASVLSTPLPPFPTPITTLPASTPGTPASGSGSTSGTGSAAAPKATTGTPATGTTTTPTVNKSTAPATKPNTTTKPNTASNPGRPNIKRNHRH
;
A
#
# COMPACT_ATOMS: atom_id res chain seq x y z
N MET A 1 14.68 37.79 -7.42
CA MET A 1 16.03 38.08 -6.88
C MET A 1 17.05 37.36 -7.73
N LYS A 2 18.00 38.12 -8.29
CA LYS A 2 19.03 37.69 -9.24
C LYS A 2 20.27 37.15 -8.50
N LYS A 3 21.03 36.32 -9.23
CA LYS A 3 22.44 35.92 -9.05
C LYS A 3 22.69 34.69 -8.14
N MET A 4 23.21 33.61 -8.74
CA MET A 4 24.65 33.30 -8.64
C MET A 4 25.05 32.17 -9.59
N ILE A 5 25.90 32.54 -10.55
CA ILE A 5 26.77 31.65 -11.31
C ILE A 5 27.96 31.32 -10.39
N LYS A 6 28.30 30.03 -10.25
CA LYS A 6 29.64 29.59 -9.87
C LYS A 6 30.05 28.38 -10.71
N LEU A 7 30.90 28.67 -11.70
CA LEU A 7 31.88 27.74 -12.25
C LEU A 7 32.76 27.20 -11.12
N ILE A 8 32.98 25.89 -11.08
CA ILE A 8 34.11 25.28 -10.38
C ILE A 8 34.76 24.27 -11.34
N THR A 9 35.94 24.66 -11.79
CA THR A 9 36.95 23.88 -12.50
C THR A 9 37.84 23.20 -11.45
N ILE A 10 37.86 21.88 -11.36
CA ILE A 10 38.87 21.10 -10.60
C ILE A 10 39.07 19.78 -11.38
N ALA A 11 40.10 19.74 -12.22
CA ALA A 11 41.39 19.08 -11.97
C ALA A 11 41.30 17.55 -12.00
N ALA A 12 41.72 17.01 -13.15
CA ALA A 12 42.07 15.61 -13.31
C ALA A 12 43.22 15.26 -12.34
N SER A 13 42.99 14.27 -11.49
CA SER A 13 44.03 13.60 -10.71
C SER A 13 43.86 12.11 -10.92
N LEU A 14 44.68 11.57 -11.81
CA LEU A 14 44.95 10.14 -11.96
C LEU A 14 45.58 9.65 -10.64
N ALA A 15 44.78 8.98 -9.81
CA ALA A 15 45.29 8.14 -8.75
C ALA A 15 45.51 6.73 -9.33
N LEU A 16 46.74 6.47 -9.77
CA LEU A 16 47.25 5.13 -9.99
C LEU A 16 47.33 4.44 -8.61
N PHE A 17 46.29 3.68 -8.26
CA PHE A 17 46.42 2.68 -7.21
C PHE A 17 47.16 1.48 -7.77
N SER A 18 48.47 1.44 -7.50
CA SER A 18 49.25 0.22 -7.53
C SER A 18 48.71 -0.74 -6.47
N LEU A 19 47.91 -1.71 -6.90
CA LEU A 19 47.61 -2.88 -6.09
C LEU A 19 48.91 -3.68 -5.88
N PRO A 20 49.18 -4.18 -4.66
CA PRO A 20 50.25 -5.13 -4.45
C PRO A 20 49.95 -6.42 -5.21
N VAL A 21 51.02 -6.92 -5.82
CA VAL A 21 51.13 -8.15 -6.58
C VAL A 21 50.49 -9.34 -5.83
N PHE A 22 49.31 -9.74 -6.26
CA PHE A 22 48.74 -11.09 -6.11
C PHE A 22 48.36 -11.67 -7.49
N ALA A 23 49.11 -11.31 -8.54
CA ALA A 23 48.81 -11.69 -9.92
C ALA A 23 49.75 -12.76 -10.49
N ASN A 24 50.65 -13.37 -9.70
CA ASN A 24 51.61 -14.36 -10.22
C ASN A 24 51.70 -15.71 -9.46
N GLU A 25 50.80 -15.98 -8.51
CA GLU A 25 50.66 -17.32 -7.88
C GLU A 25 49.27 -17.94 -8.10
N LEU A 26 48.52 -17.48 -9.10
CA LEU A 26 47.16 -17.98 -9.39
C LEU A 26 46.99 -18.58 -10.80
N THR A 27 48.05 -18.65 -11.60
CA THR A 27 47.95 -19.08 -13.01
C THR A 27 48.59 -20.42 -13.34
N SER A 28 49.12 -21.16 -12.36
CA SER A 28 49.64 -22.53 -12.58
C SER A 28 49.11 -23.60 -11.63
N GLY A 29 48.51 -23.26 -10.48
CA GLY A 29 47.93 -24.25 -9.54
C GLY A 29 46.40 -24.48 -9.65
N ALA A 30 45.67 -23.55 -10.29
CA ALA A 30 44.21 -23.68 -10.44
C ALA A 30 43.79 -24.52 -11.66
N ALA A 31 44.67 -24.67 -12.66
CA ALA A 31 44.39 -25.46 -13.86
C ALA A 31 44.55 -26.97 -13.62
N GLU A 32 45.52 -27.39 -12.78
CA GLU A 32 45.72 -28.82 -12.47
C GLU A 32 44.59 -29.38 -11.59
N THR A 33 44.05 -28.59 -10.65
CA THR A 33 42.93 -29.04 -9.79
C THR A 33 41.60 -29.20 -10.53
N PHE A 34 41.42 -28.53 -11.68
CA PHE A 34 40.20 -28.65 -12.49
C PHE A 34 40.26 -29.81 -13.49
N GLN A 35 41.45 -30.19 -13.97
CA GLN A 35 41.59 -31.36 -14.87
C GLN A 35 41.34 -32.69 -14.14
N ASP A 36 41.83 -32.84 -12.91
CA ASP A 36 41.55 -34.04 -12.09
C ASP A 36 40.06 -34.19 -11.74
N ALA A 37 39.33 -33.08 -11.63
CA ALA A 37 37.90 -33.05 -11.32
C ALA A 37 36.99 -33.54 -12.47
N CYS A 38 37.53 -33.71 -13.68
CA CYS A 38 36.78 -34.10 -14.87
C CYS A 38 37.17 -35.47 -15.43
N THR A 39 37.92 -36.27 -14.66
CA THR A 39 38.13 -37.70 -14.93
C THR A 39 36.79 -38.46 -14.98
N PRO A 40 36.70 -39.60 -15.71
CA PRO A 40 35.48 -40.41 -15.75
C PRO A 40 34.96 -40.82 -14.37
N GLU A 41 35.85 -41.15 -13.44
CA GLU A 41 35.53 -41.51 -12.06
C GLU A 41 34.96 -40.32 -11.29
N ALA A 42 35.60 -39.15 -11.42
CA ALA A 42 35.12 -37.92 -10.78
C ALA A 42 33.75 -37.50 -11.32
N LYS A 43 33.54 -37.52 -12.64
CA LYS A 43 32.24 -37.26 -13.26
C LYS A 43 31.16 -38.21 -12.75
N THR A 44 31.47 -39.50 -12.66
CA THR A 44 30.55 -40.51 -12.14
C THR A 44 30.17 -40.22 -10.69
N ALA A 45 31.15 -39.86 -9.85
CA ALA A 45 30.90 -39.47 -8.46
C ALA A 45 30.03 -38.20 -8.35
N ILE A 46 30.34 -37.15 -9.12
CA ILE A 46 29.57 -35.89 -9.14
C ILE A 46 28.13 -36.14 -9.59
N TYR A 47 27.93 -36.97 -10.62
CA TYR A 47 26.58 -37.33 -11.06
C TYR A 47 25.83 -38.16 -10.01
N GLY A 48 26.53 -39.04 -9.29
CA GLY A 48 26.00 -39.77 -8.15
C GLY A 48 25.53 -38.84 -7.02
N GLU A 49 26.29 -37.81 -6.69
CA GLU A 49 25.90 -36.76 -5.75
C GLU A 49 24.65 -36.03 -6.21
N PHE A 50 24.62 -35.58 -7.47
CA PHE A 50 23.44 -34.97 -8.06
C PHE A 50 22.20 -35.87 -7.91
N TYR A 51 22.30 -37.15 -8.27
CA TYR A 51 21.17 -38.09 -8.22
C TYR A 51 20.68 -38.34 -6.79
N LYS A 52 21.60 -38.38 -5.82
CA LYS A 52 21.28 -38.50 -4.40
C LYS A 52 20.53 -37.29 -3.89
N GLU A 53 20.95 -36.09 -4.27
CA GLU A 53 20.44 -34.83 -3.70
C GLU A 53 19.22 -34.26 -4.46
N ILE A 54 18.95 -34.68 -5.71
CA ILE A 54 17.88 -34.09 -6.55
C ILE A 54 16.48 -34.14 -5.93
N LYS A 55 16.20 -35.15 -5.10
CA LYS A 55 14.93 -35.30 -4.35
C LYS A 55 14.98 -34.73 -2.93
N GLY A 56 16.17 -34.34 -2.46
CA GLY A 56 16.42 -33.79 -1.13
C GLY A 56 16.89 -32.35 -1.23
N ASP A 57 18.19 -32.13 -1.04
CA ASP A 57 18.81 -30.82 -1.08
C ASP A 57 19.06 -30.37 -2.53
N GLN A 58 18.05 -29.77 -3.15
CA GLN A 58 18.15 -29.29 -4.53
C GLN A 58 19.26 -28.25 -4.74
N ALA A 59 19.70 -27.53 -3.70
CA ALA A 59 20.82 -26.61 -3.80
C ALA A 59 22.15 -27.37 -3.98
N LYS A 60 22.36 -28.47 -3.26
CA LYS A 60 23.50 -29.36 -3.49
C LYS A 60 23.43 -30.05 -4.85
N ALA A 61 22.25 -30.50 -5.26
CA ALA A 61 22.07 -31.06 -6.60
C ALA A 61 22.42 -30.04 -7.69
N TYR A 62 22.04 -28.78 -7.52
CA TYR A 62 22.40 -27.70 -8.43
C TYR A 62 23.90 -27.46 -8.54
N GLU A 63 24.63 -27.41 -7.41
CA GLU A 63 26.09 -27.26 -7.46
C GLU A 63 26.78 -28.48 -8.09
N ALA A 64 26.30 -29.71 -7.79
CA ALA A 64 26.80 -30.93 -8.44
C ALA A 64 26.54 -30.92 -9.96
N ALA A 65 25.34 -30.52 -10.38
CA ALA A 65 24.98 -30.39 -11.80
C ALA A 65 25.88 -29.39 -12.52
N LYS A 66 26.11 -28.20 -11.93
CA LYS A 66 27.03 -27.19 -12.48
C LYS A 66 28.44 -27.72 -12.60
N LYS A 67 28.94 -28.40 -11.56
CA LYS A 67 30.28 -29.00 -11.55
C LYS A 67 30.43 -30.04 -12.66
N TYR A 68 29.41 -30.88 -12.87
CA TYR A 68 29.41 -31.88 -13.95
C TYR A 68 29.40 -31.21 -15.34
N VAL A 69 28.51 -30.23 -15.55
CA VAL A 69 28.36 -29.53 -16.85
C VAL A 69 29.58 -28.68 -17.21
N ALA A 70 30.38 -28.27 -16.22
CA ALA A 70 31.64 -27.57 -16.45
C ALA A 70 32.73 -28.47 -17.06
N CYS A 71 32.59 -29.80 -16.96
CA CYS A 71 33.52 -30.72 -17.58
C CYS A 71 33.25 -30.89 -19.09
N PRO A 72 34.29 -31.00 -19.94
CA PRO A 72 34.11 -31.25 -21.37
C PRO A 72 33.35 -32.56 -21.60
N ALA A 73 32.28 -32.53 -22.40
CA ALA A 73 31.55 -33.75 -22.77
C ALA A 73 32.26 -34.46 -23.93
N ASP A 74 32.34 -35.79 -23.89
CA ASP A 74 32.68 -36.57 -25.08
C ASP A 74 31.47 -36.56 -26.03
N SER A 75 31.56 -35.80 -27.11
CA SER A 75 30.49 -35.71 -28.11
C SER A 75 30.22 -37.02 -28.85
N SER A 76 31.11 -38.02 -28.73
CA SER A 76 30.91 -39.35 -29.28
C SER A 76 30.12 -40.28 -28.37
N ASP A 77 30.01 -39.97 -27.07
CA ASP A 77 29.17 -40.70 -26.11
C ASP A 77 27.75 -40.08 -26.05
N GLU A 78 26.80 -40.71 -26.75
CA GLU A 78 25.41 -40.28 -26.76
C GLU A 78 24.77 -40.26 -25.36
N ALA A 79 25.17 -41.15 -24.45
CA ALA A 79 24.66 -41.18 -23.08
C ALA A 79 25.21 -40.01 -22.25
N GLU A 80 26.47 -39.65 -22.43
CA GLU A 80 27.05 -38.45 -21.80
C GLU A 80 26.37 -37.18 -22.31
N VAL A 81 26.19 -37.06 -23.63
CA VAL A 81 25.48 -35.91 -24.24
C VAL A 81 24.07 -35.74 -23.65
N LYS A 82 23.30 -36.82 -23.56
CA LYS A 82 21.96 -36.81 -22.94
C LYS A 82 22.00 -36.41 -21.46
N ARG A 83 23.02 -36.87 -20.72
CA ARG A 83 23.19 -36.54 -19.30
C ARG A 83 23.52 -35.06 -19.10
N VAL A 84 24.44 -34.51 -19.89
CA VAL A 84 24.77 -33.09 -19.88
C VAL A 84 23.55 -32.24 -20.22
N GLN A 85 22.77 -32.63 -21.22
CA GLN A 85 21.55 -31.90 -21.57
C GLN A 85 20.53 -31.91 -20.42
N TYR A 86 20.29 -33.07 -19.81
CA TYR A 86 19.39 -33.19 -18.65
C TYR A 86 19.83 -32.30 -17.48
N LEU A 87 21.13 -32.24 -17.19
CA LEU A 87 21.66 -31.39 -16.13
C LEU A 87 21.55 -29.90 -16.45
N LYS A 88 21.77 -29.50 -17.71
CA LYS A 88 21.53 -28.12 -18.17
C LYS A 88 20.06 -27.73 -18.01
N ASP A 89 19.14 -28.62 -18.35
CA ASP A 89 17.70 -28.38 -18.18
C ASP A 89 17.32 -28.27 -16.69
N PHE A 90 17.91 -29.11 -15.83
CA PHE A 90 17.74 -29.02 -14.38
C PHE A 90 18.25 -27.67 -13.84
N ILE A 91 19.48 -27.28 -14.20
CA ILE A 91 20.10 -26.00 -13.83
C ILE A 91 19.18 -24.83 -14.21
N ALA A 92 18.72 -24.79 -15.47
CA ALA A 92 17.86 -23.72 -15.96
C ALA A 92 16.52 -23.65 -15.20
N LYS A 93 15.90 -24.80 -14.89
CA LYS A 93 14.67 -24.87 -14.10
C LYS A 93 14.90 -24.42 -12.66
N TYR A 94 15.99 -24.86 -12.04
CA TYR A 94 16.35 -24.49 -10.68
C TYR A 94 16.62 -22.99 -10.56
N GLU A 95 17.41 -22.41 -11.46
CA GLU A 95 17.68 -20.97 -11.51
C GLU A 95 16.39 -20.17 -11.72
N ARG A 96 15.51 -20.61 -12.63
CA ARG A 96 14.21 -19.97 -12.85
C ARG A 96 13.35 -19.98 -11.59
N ALA A 97 13.31 -21.09 -10.86
CA ALA A 97 12.59 -21.17 -9.59
C ALA A 97 13.22 -20.24 -8.55
N ARG A 98 14.55 -20.26 -8.40
CA ARG A 98 15.32 -19.44 -7.45
C ARG A 98 15.15 -17.94 -7.68
N ARG A 99 15.02 -17.48 -8.93
CA ARG A 99 14.76 -16.05 -9.22
C ARG A 99 13.50 -15.54 -8.52
N LYS A 100 12.46 -16.37 -8.40
CA LYS A 100 11.20 -16.00 -7.72
C LYS A 100 11.45 -15.67 -6.26
N ASP A 101 12.20 -16.50 -5.55
CA ASP A 101 12.56 -16.25 -4.15
C ASP A 101 13.57 -15.12 -4.00
N GLN A 102 14.52 -15.01 -4.93
CA GLN A 102 15.49 -13.91 -4.94
C GLN A 102 14.81 -12.54 -5.01
N VAL A 103 13.73 -12.38 -5.78
CA VAL A 103 12.95 -11.13 -5.78
C VAL A 103 12.45 -10.81 -4.37
N ILE A 104 11.91 -11.79 -3.66
CA ILE A 104 11.35 -11.60 -2.32
C ILE A 104 12.44 -11.21 -1.33
N ASP A 105 13.59 -11.86 -1.38
CA ASP A 105 14.74 -11.52 -0.53
C ASP A 105 15.26 -10.11 -0.82
N LEU A 106 15.36 -9.73 -2.10
CA LEU A 106 15.81 -8.39 -2.52
C LEU A 106 14.80 -7.30 -2.13
N VAL A 107 13.52 -7.63 -1.98
CA VAL A 107 12.49 -6.65 -1.59
C VAL A 107 12.34 -6.55 -0.07
N TYR A 108 12.24 -7.67 0.65
CA TYR A 108 11.80 -7.70 2.04
C TYR A 108 12.88 -7.98 3.09
N SER A 109 14.13 -8.24 2.69
CA SER A 109 15.23 -8.40 3.64
C SER A 109 15.66 -7.07 4.28
N SER A 110 16.49 -7.12 5.32
CA SER A 110 17.08 -5.93 5.93
C SER A 110 18.07 -5.18 5.02
N LYS A 111 18.47 -5.79 3.90
CA LYS A 111 19.39 -5.25 2.91
C LYS A 111 18.69 -5.15 1.54
N SER A 112 17.45 -4.65 1.53
CA SER A 112 16.68 -4.51 0.30
C SER A 112 17.49 -3.82 -0.81
N ASP A 113 17.46 -4.38 -2.01
CA ASP A 113 18.06 -3.84 -3.22
C ASP A 113 16.98 -3.79 -4.30
N PHE A 114 16.23 -2.69 -4.30
CA PHE A 114 15.10 -2.52 -5.22
C PHE A 114 15.53 -2.50 -6.70
N PRO A 115 16.61 -1.80 -7.12
CA PRO A 115 17.09 -1.88 -8.49
C PRO A 115 17.33 -3.32 -8.95
N LYS A 116 18.02 -4.14 -8.14
CA LYS A 116 18.24 -5.54 -8.50
C LYS A 116 16.95 -6.35 -8.47
N ALA A 117 16.04 -6.07 -7.53
CA ALA A 117 14.73 -6.70 -7.49
C ALA A 117 13.94 -6.49 -8.80
N PHE A 118 13.91 -5.26 -9.33
CA PHE A 118 13.28 -4.97 -10.62
C PHE A 118 13.98 -5.66 -11.79
N GLU A 119 15.32 -5.76 -11.78
CA GLU A 119 16.06 -6.50 -12.81
C GLU A 119 15.68 -7.99 -12.83
N VAL A 120 15.77 -8.67 -11.68
CA VAL A 120 15.44 -10.10 -11.55
C VAL A 120 13.94 -10.33 -11.75
N GLY A 121 13.11 -9.43 -11.21
CA GLY A 121 11.67 -9.49 -11.31
C GLY A 121 11.16 -9.41 -12.75
N ARG A 122 11.76 -8.56 -13.60
CA ARG A 122 11.44 -8.53 -15.03
C ARG A 122 11.71 -9.87 -15.72
N GLN A 123 12.79 -10.56 -15.37
CA GLN A 123 13.07 -11.90 -15.91
C GLN A 123 12.02 -12.91 -15.44
N VAL A 124 11.61 -12.86 -14.17
CA VAL A 124 10.53 -13.71 -13.65
C VAL A 124 9.22 -13.45 -14.40
N LEU A 125 8.87 -12.18 -14.61
CA LEU A 125 7.63 -11.80 -15.30
C LEU A 125 7.67 -11.99 -16.81
N GLN A 126 8.85 -12.09 -17.42
CA GLN A 126 9.00 -12.53 -18.80
C GLN A 126 8.69 -14.03 -18.94
N ASP A 127 9.15 -14.85 -17.99
CA ASP A 127 8.88 -16.29 -17.95
C ASP A 127 7.45 -16.62 -17.49
N ASP A 128 6.90 -15.82 -16.57
CA ASP A 128 5.62 -16.01 -15.90
C ASP A 128 4.95 -14.64 -15.66
N PRO A 129 4.28 -14.06 -16.67
CA PRO A 129 3.71 -12.72 -16.60
C PRO A 129 2.66 -12.53 -15.52
N GLU A 130 2.12 -13.63 -15.00
CA GLU A 130 1.10 -13.63 -13.95
C GLU A 130 1.62 -14.15 -12.61
N ASN A 131 2.93 -14.04 -12.38
CA ASN A 131 3.51 -14.34 -11.08
C ASN A 131 3.06 -13.30 -10.04
N LEU A 132 1.93 -13.58 -9.38
CA LEU A 132 1.28 -12.64 -8.47
C LEU A 132 2.20 -12.21 -7.31
N ARG A 133 2.98 -13.14 -6.76
CA ARG A 133 3.90 -12.85 -5.66
C ARG A 133 5.00 -11.86 -6.08
N THR A 134 5.57 -12.04 -7.27
CA THR A 134 6.54 -11.09 -7.84
C THR A 134 5.90 -9.73 -8.14
N LEU A 135 4.70 -9.69 -8.73
CA LEU A 135 3.99 -8.43 -9.00
C LEU A 135 3.74 -7.63 -7.71
N ILE A 136 3.28 -8.29 -6.64
CA ILE A 136 3.08 -7.68 -5.32
C ILE A 136 4.41 -7.15 -4.75
N ALA A 137 5.48 -7.95 -4.82
CA ALA A 137 6.79 -7.56 -4.29
C ALA A 137 7.38 -6.34 -5.02
N LEU A 138 7.30 -6.30 -6.36
CA LEU A 138 7.78 -5.17 -7.14
C LEU A 138 6.92 -3.92 -6.95
N SER A 139 5.61 -4.08 -6.72
CA SER A 139 4.73 -2.97 -6.34
C SER A 139 5.19 -2.36 -5.01
N TYR A 140 5.53 -3.19 -4.02
CA TYR A 140 6.07 -2.73 -2.75
C TYR A 140 7.41 -2.00 -2.92
N ALA A 141 8.33 -2.59 -3.69
CA ALA A 141 9.64 -1.99 -3.97
C ALA A 141 9.53 -0.60 -4.62
N GLY A 142 8.60 -0.46 -5.58
CA GLY A 142 8.31 0.82 -6.23
C GLY A 142 7.74 1.85 -5.27
N TYR A 143 6.76 1.48 -4.43
CA TYR A 143 6.27 2.35 -3.37
C TYR A 143 7.39 2.81 -2.42
N SER A 144 8.20 1.88 -1.92
CA SER A 144 9.31 2.19 -1.01
C SER A 144 10.35 3.11 -1.66
N SER A 145 10.64 2.91 -2.94
CA SER A 145 11.51 3.81 -3.70
C SER A 145 10.91 5.20 -3.86
N ALA A 146 9.61 5.30 -4.17
CA ALA A 146 8.91 6.58 -4.30
C ALA A 146 8.91 7.39 -2.99
N VAL A 147 8.68 6.73 -1.85
CA VAL A 147 8.79 7.37 -0.51
C VAL A 147 10.21 7.86 -0.24
N ALA A 148 11.22 7.13 -0.71
CA ALA A 148 12.62 7.55 -0.68
C ALA A 148 12.98 8.60 -1.76
N LYS A 149 11.99 9.16 -2.46
CA LYS A 149 12.12 10.13 -3.57
C LYS A 149 12.82 9.60 -4.81
N ASN A 150 12.95 8.28 -4.95
CA ASN A 150 13.41 7.65 -6.17
C ASN A 150 12.19 7.22 -7.02
N THR A 151 11.91 7.96 -8.09
CA THR A 151 10.75 7.73 -8.95
C THR A 151 11.04 6.83 -10.15
N SER A 152 12.27 6.31 -10.27
CA SER A 152 12.74 5.56 -11.45
C SER A 152 11.88 4.33 -11.77
N PHE A 153 11.18 3.79 -10.78
CA PHE A 153 10.35 2.59 -10.91
C PHE A 153 8.84 2.86 -10.83
N ASN A 154 8.40 4.12 -10.73
CA ASN A 154 7.00 4.44 -10.44
C ASN A 154 6.03 3.88 -11.49
N SER A 155 6.33 4.08 -12.78
CA SER A 155 5.44 3.65 -13.88
C SER A 155 5.31 2.12 -13.91
N GLU A 156 6.43 1.41 -13.81
CA GLU A 156 6.47 -0.06 -13.82
C GLU A 156 5.75 -0.64 -12.59
N ALA A 157 6.05 -0.12 -11.40
CA ALA A 157 5.42 -0.55 -10.15
C ALA A 157 3.92 -0.25 -10.09
N LEU A 158 3.48 0.88 -10.67
CA LEU A 158 2.06 1.20 -10.80
C LEU A 158 1.34 0.16 -11.67
N GLY A 159 1.96 -0.23 -12.79
CA GLY A 159 1.45 -1.31 -13.64
C GLY A 159 1.33 -2.64 -12.89
N TYR A 160 2.35 -3.01 -12.12
CA TYR A 160 2.33 -4.22 -11.29
C TYR A 160 1.29 -4.17 -10.18
N ALA A 161 1.09 -3.00 -9.56
CA ALA A 161 0.10 -2.84 -8.49
C ALA A 161 -1.32 -3.01 -9.05
N LYS A 162 -1.64 -2.32 -10.16
CA LYS A 162 -2.93 -2.44 -10.85
C LYS A 162 -3.20 -3.88 -11.31
N LYS A 163 -2.20 -4.56 -11.89
CA LYS A 163 -2.33 -5.96 -12.31
C LYS A 163 -2.55 -6.90 -11.12
N SER A 164 -1.82 -6.70 -10.02
CA SER A 164 -1.99 -7.49 -8.79
C SER A 164 -3.40 -7.35 -8.22
N VAL A 165 -3.93 -6.12 -8.15
CA VAL A 165 -5.31 -5.84 -7.71
C VAL A 165 -6.30 -6.63 -8.57
N GLN A 166 -6.21 -6.49 -9.91
CA GLN A 166 -7.09 -7.18 -10.84
C GLN A 166 -7.09 -8.71 -10.62
N MET A 167 -5.90 -9.30 -10.48
CA MET A 167 -5.74 -10.74 -10.29
C MET A 167 -6.35 -11.20 -8.96
N ILE A 168 -6.10 -10.48 -7.87
CA ILE A 168 -6.64 -10.83 -6.54
C ILE A 168 -8.16 -10.67 -6.48
N GLU A 169 -8.71 -9.61 -7.11
CA GLU A 169 -10.16 -9.40 -7.18
C GLU A 169 -10.85 -10.45 -8.07
N SER A 170 -10.17 -10.96 -9.10
CA SER A 170 -10.65 -12.10 -9.92
C SER A 170 -10.58 -13.47 -9.22
N GLY A 171 -10.09 -13.52 -7.97
CA GLY A 171 -10.03 -14.74 -7.18
C GLY A 171 -8.66 -15.44 -7.17
N LYS A 172 -7.64 -14.90 -7.83
CA LYS A 172 -6.28 -15.45 -7.76
C LYS A 172 -5.69 -15.27 -6.36
N THR A 173 -4.98 -16.28 -5.88
CA THR A 173 -4.34 -16.30 -4.56
C THR A 173 -2.84 -16.59 -4.69
N VAL A 174 -2.13 -16.39 -3.58
CA VAL A 174 -0.77 -16.87 -3.35
C VAL A 174 -0.78 -17.85 -2.18
N ASP A 175 0.21 -18.76 -2.13
CA ASP A 175 0.36 -19.69 -1.01
C ASP A 175 0.79 -18.97 0.28
N VAL A 176 1.55 -17.87 0.13
CA VAL A 176 2.11 -17.10 1.24
C VAL A 176 1.90 -15.61 0.97
N TRP A 177 1.13 -14.96 1.87
CA TRP A 177 0.84 -13.52 1.80
C TRP A 177 1.92 -12.63 2.45
N ALA A 178 2.92 -13.23 3.11
CA ALA A 178 3.96 -12.48 3.81
C ALA A 178 4.66 -11.45 2.90
N PRO A 179 4.95 -10.24 3.40
CA PRO A 179 4.85 -9.81 4.80
C PRO A 179 3.44 -9.36 5.25
N PHE A 180 2.43 -9.46 4.38
CA PHE A 180 1.05 -9.15 4.71
C PHE A 180 0.39 -10.33 5.44
N SER A 181 -0.58 -10.03 6.29
CA SER A 181 -1.34 -11.03 7.05
C SER A 181 -2.36 -11.79 6.21
N GLY A 182 -2.73 -11.27 5.03
CA GLY A 182 -3.68 -11.92 4.14
C GLY A 182 -4.14 -11.03 2.98
N LYS A 183 -5.13 -11.53 2.23
CA LYS A 183 -5.70 -10.90 1.03
C LYS A 183 -6.10 -9.44 1.25
N ASP A 184 -6.85 -9.14 2.31
CA ASP A 184 -7.39 -7.80 2.55
C ASP A 184 -6.29 -6.78 2.87
N GLU A 185 -5.30 -7.15 3.70
CA GLU A 185 -4.16 -6.28 3.96
C GLU A 185 -3.34 -6.02 2.69
N THR A 186 -3.16 -7.04 1.85
CA THR A 186 -2.50 -6.89 0.55
C THR A 186 -3.29 -5.97 -0.39
N LEU A 187 -4.62 -6.13 -0.52
CA LEU A 187 -5.45 -5.26 -1.35
C LEU A 187 -5.43 -3.82 -0.85
N GLY A 188 -5.58 -3.59 0.46
CA GLY A 188 -5.45 -2.27 1.06
C GLY A 188 -4.10 -1.63 0.74
N TYR A 189 -3.01 -2.40 0.84
CA TYR A 189 -1.67 -1.95 0.47
C TYR A 189 -1.53 -1.63 -1.02
N LEU A 190 -2.01 -2.49 -1.91
CA LEU A 190 -1.88 -2.29 -3.35
C LEU A 190 -2.67 -1.07 -3.83
N TYR A 191 -3.89 -0.88 -3.36
CA TYR A 191 -4.67 0.32 -3.68
C TYR A 191 -4.02 1.60 -3.15
N TYR A 192 -3.45 1.55 -1.94
CA TYR A 192 -2.70 2.67 -1.39
C TYR A 192 -1.46 2.98 -2.25
N THR A 193 -0.72 1.96 -2.68
CA THR A 193 0.40 2.09 -3.61
C THR A 193 -0.02 2.69 -4.95
N VAL A 194 -1.15 2.26 -5.52
CA VAL A 194 -1.72 2.87 -6.74
C VAL A 194 -2.00 4.36 -6.51
N GLY A 195 -2.60 4.72 -5.38
CA GLY A 195 -2.85 6.12 -5.03
C GLY A 195 -1.56 6.95 -4.94
N VAL A 196 -0.55 6.45 -4.21
CA VAL A 196 0.72 7.15 -4.00
C VAL A 196 1.52 7.31 -5.30
N LEU A 197 1.66 6.23 -6.06
CA LEU A 197 2.44 6.25 -7.31
C LEU A 197 1.75 7.08 -8.41
N ASN A 198 0.46 7.34 -8.26
CA ASN A 198 -0.34 8.10 -9.22
C ASN A 198 -0.80 9.46 -8.68
N ALA A 199 -0.17 9.98 -7.63
CA ALA A 199 -0.59 11.21 -6.95
C ALA A 199 -0.66 12.46 -7.86
N GLN A 200 0.04 12.45 -9.00
CA GLN A 200 -0.04 13.52 -10.02
C GLN A 200 -1.34 13.48 -10.84
N ASN A 201 -2.11 12.39 -10.76
CA ASN A 201 -3.41 12.24 -11.38
C ASN A 201 -4.48 12.02 -10.29
N PRO A 202 -5.04 13.11 -9.72
CA PRO A 202 -6.03 13.01 -8.65
C PRO A 202 -7.26 12.17 -8.99
N ASN A 203 -7.68 12.13 -10.26
CA ASN A 203 -8.85 11.38 -10.70
C ASN A 203 -8.68 9.87 -10.56
N GLU A 204 -7.45 9.37 -10.71
CA GLU A 204 -7.14 7.95 -10.51
C GLU A 204 -6.64 7.66 -9.09
N ALA A 205 -5.91 8.59 -8.46
CA ALA A 205 -5.37 8.39 -7.12
C ALA A 205 -6.45 8.37 -6.04
N LEU A 206 -7.42 9.28 -6.12
CA LEU A 206 -8.48 9.42 -5.12
C LEU A 206 -9.34 8.15 -4.96
N PRO A 207 -9.91 7.55 -6.02
CA PRO A 207 -10.67 6.31 -5.86
C PRO A 207 -9.81 5.16 -5.31
N ALA A 208 -8.53 5.11 -5.67
CA ALA A 208 -7.62 4.12 -5.12
C ALA A 208 -7.39 4.31 -3.61
N PHE A 209 -7.16 5.54 -3.13
CA PHE A 209 -7.04 5.79 -1.69
C PHE A 209 -8.32 5.51 -0.91
N ILE A 210 -9.49 5.88 -1.44
CA ILE A 210 -10.78 5.56 -0.82
C ILE A 210 -10.95 4.05 -0.70
N LYS A 211 -10.66 3.31 -1.78
CA LYS A 211 -10.72 1.85 -1.80
C LYS A 211 -9.72 1.22 -0.82
N ALA A 212 -8.52 1.76 -0.72
CA ALA A 212 -7.51 1.32 0.25
C ALA A 212 -7.98 1.43 1.70
N ALA A 213 -8.70 2.51 2.04
CA ALA A 213 -9.25 2.73 3.38
C ALA A 213 -10.44 1.82 3.73
N GLN A 214 -11.01 1.10 2.76
CA GLN A 214 -12.11 0.16 2.98
C GLN A 214 -11.64 -1.23 3.44
N PHE A 215 -10.39 -1.60 3.14
CA PHE A 215 -9.84 -2.90 3.54
C PHE A 215 -9.34 -2.88 4.98
N GLU A 216 -9.60 -3.96 5.72
CA GLU A 216 -9.03 -4.13 7.06
C GLU A 216 -7.51 -4.30 7.00
N GLY A 217 -6.79 -3.64 7.90
CA GLY A 217 -5.34 -3.75 7.98
C GLY A 217 -4.65 -2.46 8.42
N LYS A 218 -3.33 -2.42 8.25
CA LYS A 218 -2.49 -1.28 8.66
C LYS A 218 -2.81 -0.01 7.89
N ILE A 219 -3.13 -0.12 6.59
CA ILE A 219 -3.44 1.03 5.73
C ILE A 219 -4.67 1.80 6.20
N LYS A 220 -5.75 1.11 6.59
CA LYS A 220 -6.96 1.75 7.13
C LYS A 220 -6.72 2.48 8.46
N LYS A 221 -5.69 2.09 9.21
CA LYS A 221 -5.30 2.72 10.49
C LYS A 221 -4.20 3.77 10.33
N LEU A 222 -3.69 3.95 9.10
CA LEU A 222 -2.58 4.85 8.82
C LEU A 222 -3.12 6.28 8.65
N PRO A 223 -2.67 7.26 9.46
CA PRO A 223 -3.14 8.65 9.35
C PRO A 223 -2.92 9.25 7.96
N SER A 224 -1.79 8.92 7.32
CA SER A 224 -1.46 9.43 5.99
C SER A 224 -2.43 8.95 4.90
N THR A 225 -3.11 7.82 5.07
CA THR A 225 -4.16 7.38 4.13
C THR A 225 -5.23 8.45 3.99
N TYR A 226 -5.73 8.96 5.11
CA TYR A 226 -6.79 9.96 5.08
C TYR A 226 -6.27 11.37 4.73
N ALA A 227 -5.02 11.68 5.12
CA ALA A 227 -4.38 12.91 4.66
C ALA A 227 -4.21 12.93 3.13
N TYR A 228 -3.85 11.80 2.52
CA TYR A 228 -3.78 11.68 1.06
C TYR A 228 -5.16 11.78 0.41
N ILE A 229 -6.20 11.19 1.00
CA ILE A 229 -7.59 11.38 0.51
C ILE A 229 -7.94 12.87 0.50
N ALA A 230 -7.73 13.57 1.61
CA ALA A 230 -8.04 15.00 1.73
C ALA A 230 -7.27 15.86 0.73
N GLY A 231 -5.94 15.69 0.66
CA GLY A 231 -5.10 16.42 -0.28
C GLY A 231 -5.41 16.11 -1.75
N THR A 232 -5.85 14.88 -2.06
CA THR A 232 -6.24 14.52 -3.44
C THR A 232 -7.59 15.13 -3.82
N TYR A 233 -8.53 15.25 -2.87
CA TYR A 233 -9.75 16.04 -3.08
C TYR A 233 -9.43 17.51 -3.36
N GLU A 234 -8.51 18.09 -2.59
CA GLU A 234 -8.08 19.48 -2.73
C GLU A 234 -7.44 19.75 -4.10
N ALA A 235 -6.44 18.93 -4.47
CA ALA A 235 -5.69 19.08 -5.72
C ALA A 235 -6.47 18.70 -6.98
N GLY A 236 -7.57 17.94 -6.85
CA GLY A 236 -8.35 17.45 -7.98
C GLY A 236 -9.75 18.08 -8.07
N PRO A 237 -10.81 17.41 -7.57
CA PRO A 237 -12.18 17.89 -7.69
C PRO A 237 -12.41 19.31 -7.15
N TYR A 238 -11.86 19.65 -5.98
CA TYR A 238 -12.07 20.97 -5.39
C TYR A 238 -11.43 22.07 -6.26
N ALA A 239 -10.14 21.91 -6.62
CA ALA A 239 -9.45 22.88 -7.46
C ALA A 239 -10.17 23.09 -8.81
N THR A 240 -10.63 22.00 -9.43
CA THR A 240 -11.33 22.03 -10.72
C THR A 240 -12.67 22.78 -10.61
N LEU A 241 -13.55 22.34 -9.69
CA LEU A 241 -14.88 22.92 -9.53
C LEU A 241 -14.81 24.38 -9.06
N SER A 242 -13.87 24.71 -8.17
CA SER A 242 -13.69 26.06 -7.67
C SER A 242 -13.18 27.01 -8.76
N ALA A 243 -12.26 26.57 -9.62
CA ALA A 243 -11.80 27.36 -10.75
C ALA A 243 -12.94 27.61 -11.76
N GLU A 244 -13.75 26.59 -12.04
CA GLU A 244 -14.92 26.72 -12.91
C GLU A 244 -15.97 27.67 -12.31
N TYR A 245 -16.26 27.54 -11.02
CA TYR A 245 -17.19 28.42 -10.32
C TYR A 245 -16.75 29.88 -10.41
N LYS A 246 -15.48 30.17 -10.10
CA LYS A 246 -14.94 31.53 -10.19
C LYS A 246 -15.08 32.07 -11.61
N LYS A 247 -14.65 31.30 -12.61
CA LYS A 247 -14.74 31.70 -14.02
C LYS A 247 -16.16 32.04 -14.47
N LYS A 248 -17.17 31.31 -13.98
CA LYS A 248 -18.56 31.46 -14.44
C LYS A 248 -19.38 32.44 -13.60
N TYR A 249 -19.13 32.54 -12.30
CA TYR A 249 -20.05 33.18 -11.35
C TYR A 249 -19.39 34.27 -10.48
N GLU A 250 -18.07 34.44 -10.50
CA GLU A 250 -17.42 35.51 -9.75
C GLU A 250 -17.84 36.89 -10.27
N GLY A 251 -18.30 37.75 -9.37
CA GLY A 251 -18.83 39.07 -9.70
C GLY A 251 -20.21 39.08 -10.38
N GLN A 252 -20.83 37.91 -10.57
CA GLN A 252 -22.18 37.80 -11.14
C GLN A 252 -23.24 37.81 -10.03
N THR A 253 -24.47 38.17 -10.39
CA THR A 253 -25.61 38.00 -9.48
C THR A 253 -25.84 36.52 -9.22
N GLU A 254 -26.12 36.18 -7.97
CA GLU A 254 -26.39 34.81 -7.55
C GLU A 254 -27.58 34.21 -8.33
N SER A 255 -27.39 33.05 -8.95
CA SER A 255 -28.40 32.33 -9.72
C SER A 255 -28.65 30.93 -9.13
N PRO A 256 -29.73 30.23 -9.51
CA PRO A 256 -29.93 28.83 -9.13
C PRO A 256 -28.75 27.94 -9.53
N GLU A 257 -28.15 28.19 -10.69
CA GLU A 257 -27.00 27.45 -11.19
C GLU A 257 -25.73 27.73 -10.36
N SER A 258 -25.50 28.98 -9.96
CA SER A 258 -24.37 29.31 -9.08
C SER A 258 -24.54 28.65 -7.71
N LYS A 259 -25.75 28.66 -7.13
CA LYS A 259 -26.06 27.94 -5.88
C LYS A 259 -25.80 26.45 -6.00
N LEU A 260 -26.20 25.85 -7.13
CA LEU A 260 -26.01 24.42 -7.39
C LEU A 260 -24.52 24.07 -7.54
N ALA A 261 -23.75 24.89 -8.26
CA ALA A 261 -22.31 24.71 -8.41
C ALA A 261 -21.58 24.84 -7.05
N LEU A 262 -21.96 25.83 -6.23
CA LEU A 262 -21.44 25.98 -4.89
C LEU A 262 -21.80 24.80 -3.98
N ALA A 263 -23.01 24.28 -4.07
CA ALA A 263 -23.43 23.10 -3.31
C ALA A 263 -22.59 21.86 -3.68
N ASN A 264 -22.24 21.68 -4.95
CA ASN A 264 -21.33 20.63 -5.40
C ASN A 264 -19.89 20.80 -4.85
N ILE A 265 -19.36 22.02 -4.84
CA ILE A 265 -18.07 22.33 -4.20
C ILE A 265 -18.11 21.99 -2.71
N ASN A 266 -19.19 22.39 -2.04
CA ASN A 266 -19.39 22.12 -0.62
C ASN A 266 -19.37 20.62 -0.32
N GLN A 267 -19.99 19.76 -1.14
CA GLN A 267 -19.87 18.32 -0.94
C GLN A 267 -18.42 17.83 -0.95
N ILE A 268 -17.56 18.37 -1.84
CA ILE A 268 -16.13 18.03 -1.83
C ILE A 268 -15.47 18.46 -0.52
N ILE A 269 -15.74 19.69 -0.08
CA ILE A 269 -15.19 20.23 1.17
C ILE A 269 -15.60 19.36 2.36
N ASP A 270 -16.85 18.85 2.40
CA ASP A 270 -17.27 17.92 3.46
C ASP A 270 -16.43 16.64 3.50
N ARG A 271 -16.04 16.11 2.33
CA ARG A 271 -15.15 14.95 2.24
C ARG A 271 -13.73 15.26 2.68
N MET A 272 -13.24 16.47 2.37
CA MET A 272 -11.94 16.95 2.83
C MET A 272 -11.92 17.08 4.36
N VAL A 273 -12.96 17.68 4.95
CA VAL A 273 -13.11 17.84 6.41
C VAL A 273 -13.15 16.48 7.09
N ASP A 274 -13.98 15.53 6.63
CA ASP A 274 -14.02 14.17 7.19
C ASP A 274 -12.65 13.48 7.11
N ALA A 275 -12.00 13.52 5.93
CA ALA A 275 -10.71 12.87 5.73
C ALA A 275 -9.58 13.50 6.60
N TYR A 276 -9.50 14.82 6.69
CA TYR A 276 -8.54 15.46 7.60
C TYR A 276 -8.84 15.15 9.08
N ALA A 277 -10.11 15.14 9.49
CA ALA A 277 -10.50 14.77 10.85
C ALA A 277 -10.05 13.33 11.18
N ARG A 278 -10.24 12.37 10.25
CA ARG A 278 -9.73 10.99 10.41
C ARG A 278 -8.21 10.94 10.52
N ALA A 279 -7.50 11.72 9.71
CA ALA A 279 -6.04 11.81 9.76
C ALA A 279 -5.56 12.32 11.13
N VAL A 280 -6.16 13.40 11.63
CA VAL A 280 -5.83 13.99 12.95
C VAL A 280 -6.17 13.03 14.09
N ALA A 281 -7.34 12.39 14.03
CA ALA A 281 -7.79 11.43 15.03
C ALA A 281 -6.83 10.22 15.13
N LEU A 282 -6.48 9.61 13.99
CA LEU A 282 -5.58 8.46 13.94
C LEU A 282 -4.14 8.80 14.29
N ALA A 283 -3.69 10.02 14.00
CA ALA A 283 -2.34 10.46 14.37
C ALA A 283 -2.11 10.42 15.89
N GLY A 284 -3.18 10.68 16.67
CA GLY A 284 -3.15 10.62 18.13
C GLY A 284 -1.96 11.39 18.70
N SER A 285 -1.24 10.75 19.61
CA SER A 285 -0.01 11.27 20.23
C SER A 285 1.26 10.63 19.66
N ASP A 286 1.20 9.94 18.51
CA ASP A 286 2.37 9.27 17.95
C ASP A 286 3.38 10.30 17.41
N ALA A 287 4.59 10.26 17.96
CA ALA A 287 5.69 11.16 17.61
C ALA A 287 5.98 11.20 16.11
N GLN A 288 5.82 10.07 15.40
CA GLN A 288 6.10 10.00 13.97
C GLN A 288 5.18 10.88 13.12
N TYR A 289 3.96 11.16 13.62
CA TYR A 289 2.94 11.87 12.88
C TYR A 289 2.71 13.29 13.40
N GLN A 290 3.39 13.76 14.46
CA GLN A 290 3.09 15.08 15.04
C GLN A 290 3.31 16.24 14.06
N ALA A 291 4.33 16.16 13.22
CA ALA A 291 4.54 17.16 12.17
C ALA A 291 3.39 17.18 11.17
N GLY A 292 3.03 16.01 10.60
CA GLY A 292 1.91 15.90 9.67
C GLY A 292 0.57 16.28 10.32
N LYS A 293 0.34 15.87 11.57
CA LYS A 293 -0.87 16.19 12.34
C LYS A 293 -1.09 17.69 12.46
N LYS A 294 -0.02 18.48 12.64
CA LYS A 294 -0.10 19.95 12.66
C LYS A 294 -0.65 20.47 11.32
N ASP A 295 -0.05 20.06 10.22
CA ASP A 295 -0.46 20.48 8.87
C ASP A 295 -1.90 20.03 8.56
N TRP A 296 -2.27 18.81 8.95
CA TRP A 296 -3.63 18.28 8.75
C TRP A 296 -4.66 19.00 9.62
N MET A 297 -4.30 19.39 10.85
CA MET A 297 -5.17 20.18 11.71
C MET A 297 -5.39 21.59 11.17
N GLU A 298 -4.35 22.20 10.57
CA GLU A 298 -4.47 23.51 9.92
C GLU A 298 -5.43 23.46 8.72
N GLY A 299 -5.26 22.45 7.85
CA GLY A 299 -6.17 22.19 6.74
C GLY A 299 -7.60 21.93 7.23
N LEU A 300 -7.76 21.04 8.22
CA LEU A 300 -9.05 20.74 8.85
C LEU A 300 -9.74 21.99 9.38
N THR A 301 -9.03 22.80 10.17
CA THR A 301 -9.58 23.99 10.81
C THR A 301 -10.03 25.01 9.77
N THR A 302 -9.25 25.20 8.70
CA THR A 302 -9.57 26.10 7.59
C THR A 302 -10.88 25.69 6.91
N TRP A 303 -10.98 24.44 6.48
CA TRP A 303 -12.16 23.94 5.77
C TRP A 303 -13.38 23.81 6.68
N TYR A 304 -13.19 23.45 7.95
CA TYR A 304 -14.25 23.39 8.94
C TYR A 304 -14.85 24.79 9.19
N LYS A 305 -14.01 25.80 9.44
CA LYS A 305 -14.45 27.19 9.65
C LYS A 305 -15.20 27.74 8.44
N TYR A 306 -14.72 27.46 7.23
CA TYR A 306 -15.42 27.81 6.00
C TYR A 306 -16.86 27.26 5.99
N ARG A 307 -17.05 26.02 6.46
CA ARG A 307 -18.36 25.36 6.53
C ARG A 307 -19.22 25.73 7.73
N HIS A 308 -18.64 26.34 8.77
CA HIS A 308 -19.30 26.60 10.05
C HIS A 308 -19.25 28.08 10.44
N ASN A 309 -19.55 28.99 9.50
CA ASN A 309 -19.66 30.43 9.76
C ASN A 309 -18.41 31.02 10.46
N GLN A 310 -17.22 30.60 10.04
CA GLN A 310 -15.93 30.99 10.63
C GLN A 310 -15.71 30.53 12.08
N SER A 311 -16.53 29.60 12.58
CA SER A 311 -16.42 29.00 13.92
C SER A 311 -15.71 27.65 13.89
N ASP A 312 -14.93 27.37 14.95
CA ASP A 312 -14.39 26.04 15.27
C ASP A 312 -15.21 25.30 16.33
N ALA A 313 -16.36 25.85 16.75
CA ALA A 313 -17.28 25.17 17.65
C ALA A 313 -17.71 23.82 17.04
N GLY A 314 -17.61 22.74 17.81
CA GLY A 314 -17.92 21.37 17.37
C GLY A 314 -16.75 20.62 16.71
N LEU A 315 -15.62 21.28 16.43
CA LEU A 315 -14.51 20.66 15.70
C LEU A 315 -13.88 19.49 16.49
N ASN A 316 -13.69 19.65 17.80
CA ASN A 316 -13.12 18.60 18.63
C ASN A 316 -14.07 17.40 18.77
N GLU A 317 -15.37 17.65 18.89
CA GLU A 317 -16.43 16.64 18.92
C GLU A 317 -16.47 15.85 17.61
N MET A 318 -16.29 16.53 16.48
CA MET A 318 -16.17 15.89 15.16
C MET A 318 -14.94 14.98 15.10
N ILE A 319 -13.76 15.47 15.48
CA ILE A 319 -12.52 14.67 15.49
C ILE A 319 -12.68 13.44 16.39
N ALA A 320 -13.32 13.60 17.56
CA ALA A 320 -13.54 12.50 18.50
C ALA A 320 -14.49 11.41 17.95
N SER A 321 -15.45 11.79 17.10
CA SER A 321 -16.51 10.89 16.61
C SER A 321 -16.27 10.36 15.19
N VAL A 322 -15.41 10.98 14.38
CA VAL A 322 -15.27 10.68 12.93
C VAL A 322 -14.89 9.23 12.63
N LEU A 323 -14.14 8.56 13.50
CA LEU A 323 -13.76 7.16 13.31
C LEU A 323 -14.89 6.17 13.57
N SER A 324 -15.98 6.60 14.23
CA SER A 324 -17.18 5.79 14.46
C SER A 324 -18.14 5.78 13.28
N THR A 325 -17.96 6.67 12.30
CA THR A 325 -18.78 6.73 11.09
C THR A 325 -18.04 6.09 9.92
N PRO A 326 -18.75 5.48 8.96
CA PRO A 326 -18.12 4.97 7.75
C PRO A 326 -17.51 6.11 6.94
N LEU A 327 -16.41 5.84 6.24
CA LEU A 327 -15.82 6.79 5.31
C LEU A 327 -16.88 7.18 4.26
N PRO A 328 -17.18 8.48 4.09
CA PRO A 328 -18.17 8.90 3.11
C PRO A 328 -17.76 8.46 1.69
N PRO A 329 -18.72 8.02 0.85
CA PRO A 329 -18.42 7.65 -0.52
C PRO A 329 -18.04 8.89 -1.35
N PHE A 330 -17.52 8.66 -2.55
CA PHE A 330 -17.29 9.72 -3.51
C PHE A 330 -18.60 10.51 -3.76
N PRO A 331 -18.56 11.85 -3.76
CA PRO A 331 -19.76 12.67 -3.87
C PRO A 331 -20.42 12.49 -5.24
N THR A 332 -21.75 12.35 -5.23
CA THR A 332 -22.58 12.33 -6.44
C THR A 332 -23.00 13.76 -6.79
N PRO A 333 -22.78 14.24 -8.03
CA PRO A 333 -23.15 15.59 -8.40
C PRO A 333 -24.62 15.87 -8.15
N ILE A 334 -24.91 16.97 -7.43
CA ILE A 334 -26.25 17.49 -7.23
C ILE A 334 -26.70 18.11 -8.55
N THR A 335 -27.87 17.69 -9.05
CA THR A 335 -28.47 18.20 -10.28
C THR A 335 -29.66 19.13 -10.03
N THR A 336 -30.21 19.15 -8.81
CA THR A 336 -31.34 20.00 -8.41
C THR A 336 -31.13 20.55 -7.01
N LEU A 337 -31.44 21.83 -6.80
CA LEU A 337 -31.49 22.39 -5.46
C LEU A 337 -32.64 21.77 -4.66
N PRO A 338 -32.47 21.51 -3.35
CA PRO A 338 -33.59 21.11 -2.50
C PRO A 338 -34.67 22.21 -2.56
N ALA A 339 -35.93 21.82 -2.70
CA ALA A 339 -37.05 22.75 -2.74
C ALA A 339 -37.00 23.61 -1.46
N SER A 340 -36.98 24.94 -1.62
CA SER A 340 -37.12 25.85 -0.48
C SER A 340 -38.45 25.53 0.19
N THR A 341 -38.41 25.03 1.42
CA THR A 341 -39.62 24.80 2.21
C THR A 341 -40.40 26.12 2.23
N PRO A 342 -41.65 26.16 1.73
CA PRO A 342 -42.43 27.39 1.73
C PRO A 342 -42.50 27.90 3.17
N GLY A 343 -41.96 29.10 3.41
CA GLY A 343 -42.05 29.71 4.73
C GLY A 343 -43.53 29.83 5.08
N THR A 344 -43.95 29.16 6.15
CA THR A 344 -45.28 29.35 6.74
C THR A 344 -45.48 30.85 6.91
N PRO A 345 -46.54 31.45 6.31
CA PRO A 345 -46.80 32.87 6.50
C PRO A 345 -46.90 33.15 8.00
N ALA A 346 -46.07 34.07 8.48
CA ALA A 346 -46.17 34.57 9.84
C ALA A 346 -47.55 35.22 9.99
N SER A 347 -48.48 34.48 10.58
CA SER A 347 -49.80 34.99 10.93
C SER A 347 -49.60 36.02 12.04
N GLY A 348 -49.55 37.29 11.67
CA GLY A 348 -49.57 38.39 12.60
C GLY A 348 -50.88 38.37 13.38
N SER A 349 -50.79 38.12 14.68
CA SER A 349 -51.84 38.48 15.63
C SER A 349 -51.20 39.28 16.75
N GLY A 350 -51.54 40.57 16.79
CA GLY A 350 -51.10 41.48 17.83
C GLY A 350 -51.83 41.26 19.16
N SER A 351 -51.20 41.83 20.20
CA SER A 351 -51.80 42.35 21.42
C SER A 351 -52.59 41.39 22.33
N THR A 352 -52.05 41.09 23.52
CA THR A 352 -52.42 41.83 24.74
C THR A 352 -51.64 41.34 25.96
N SER A 353 -51.26 42.30 26.79
CA SER A 353 -50.66 42.17 28.11
C SER A 353 -51.60 41.46 29.09
N GLY A 354 -51.08 40.55 29.91
CA GLY A 354 -51.83 39.90 30.98
C GLY A 354 -50.92 39.22 31.99
N THR A 355 -50.67 39.92 33.09
CA THR A 355 -50.00 39.45 34.32
C THR A 355 -50.85 38.36 34.98
N GLY A 356 -50.28 37.20 35.31
CA GLY A 356 -51.00 36.13 35.99
C GLY A 356 -50.11 35.00 36.49
N SER A 357 -50.19 34.76 37.79
CA SER A 357 -49.38 33.85 38.60
C SER A 357 -49.76 32.36 38.44
N ALA A 358 -48.76 31.50 38.67
CA ALA A 358 -48.81 30.13 39.20
C ALA A 358 -49.89 29.13 38.71
N ALA A 359 -49.45 28.04 38.06
CA ALA A 359 -49.81 26.66 38.44
C ALA A 359 -49.03 25.63 37.60
N ALA A 360 -48.39 24.68 38.28
CA ALA A 360 -47.78 23.51 37.67
C ALA A 360 -48.84 22.45 37.30
N PRO A 361 -48.66 21.68 36.20
CA PRO A 361 -49.36 20.42 36.02
C PRO A 361 -48.41 19.22 36.11
N LYS A 362 -48.52 18.58 37.28
CA LYS A 362 -48.70 17.14 37.51
C LYS A 362 -48.39 16.18 36.36
N ALA A 363 -47.38 15.34 36.62
CA ALA A 363 -47.08 14.11 35.90
C ALA A 363 -48.29 13.16 35.83
N THR A 364 -48.52 12.57 34.66
CA THR A 364 -49.38 11.40 34.49
C THR A 364 -48.56 10.27 33.87
N THR A 365 -48.40 9.24 34.69
CA THR A 365 -47.90 7.90 34.38
C THR A 365 -48.83 7.17 33.40
N GLY A 366 -48.29 6.74 32.27
CA GLY A 366 -48.92 5.78 31.36
C GLY A 366 -47.97 4.62 31.07
N THR A 367 -48.28 3.45 31.62
CA THR A 367 -47.59 2.17 31.42
C THR A 367 -47.86 1.62 30.01
N PRO A 368 -46.94 0.84 29.39
CA PRO A 368 -46.97 0.50 27.97
C PRO A 368 -47.90 -0.67 27.64
N ALA A 369 -48.57 -0.57 26.49
CA ALA A 369 -49.28 -1.68 25.86
C ALA A 369 -48.30 -2.67 25.20
N THR A 370 -48.55 -3.94 25.50
CA THR A 370 -47.86 -5.15 25.07
C THR A 370 -48.10 -5.42 23.58
N GLY A 371 -47.05 -5.71 22.82
CA GLY A 371 -47.14 -6.03 21.39
C GLY A 371 -46.02 -6.96 20.92
N THR A 372 -46.27 -8.26 21.08
CA THR A 372 -45.84 -9.41 20.25
C THR A 372 -44.46 -9.38 19.57
N THR A 373 -43.54 -10.14 20.15
CA THR A 373 -42.26 -10.56 19.57
C THR A 373 -42.46 -11.83 18.73
N THR A 374 -42.18 -11.79 17.44
CA THR A 374 -42.06 -12.98 16.58
C THR A 374 -40.60 -13.43 16.49
N THR A 375 -40.32 -14.59 17.07
CA THR A 375 -39.05 -15.31 17.05
C THR A 375 -38.82 -16.00 15.69
N PRO A 376 -37.62 -15.95 15.08
CA PRO A 376 -37.25 -16.88 14.02
C PRO A 376 -36.64 -18.16 14.61
N THR A 377 -37.22 -19.27 14.21
CA THR A 377 -36.85 -20.66 14.48
C THR A 377 -35.40 -20.97 14.08
N VAL A 378 -34.58 -21.39 15.04
CA VAL A 378 -33.26 -21.99 14.81
C VAL A 378 -33.41 -23.50 14.70
N ASN A 379 -33.09 -24.04 13.53
CA ASN A 379 -33.06 -25.48 13.29
C ASN A 379 -31.77 -26.09 13.86
N LYS A 380 -31.92 -26.94 14.87
CA LYS A 380 -30.84 -27.64 15.58
C LYS A 380 -30.69 -29.04 14.99
N SER A 381 -29.55 -29.33 14.36
CA SER A 381 -29.13 -30.68 13.98
C SER A 381 -28.03 -31.15 14.93
N THR A 382 -28.13 -32.39 15.40
CA THR A 382 -27.35 -32.99 16.48
C THR A 382 -26.32 -34.01 15.98
N ALA A 383 -25.09 -33.86 16.54
CA ALA A 383 -24.12 -34.89 16.96
C ALA A 383 -23.23 -35.57 15.88
N PRO A 384 -22.05 -36.15 16.24
CA PRO A 384 -21.50 -36.39 17.58
C PRO A 384 -20.05 -35.93 17.85
N ALA A 385 -19.67 -36.08 19.12
CA ALA A 385 -18.54 -35.54 19.84
C ALA A 385 -17.19 -36.25 19.64
N THR A 386 -16.11 -35.49 19.79
CA THR A 386 -14.78 -35.98 20.19
C THR A 386 -14.16 -35.06 21.26
N LYS A 387 -13.51 -35.72 22.24
CA LYS A 387 -13.01 -35.22 23.53
C LYS A 387 -11.95 -34.10 23.47
N PRO A 388 -11.76 -33.36 24.58
CA PRO A 388 -10.82 -32.25 24.69
C PRO A 388 -9.41 -32.72 25.09
N ASN A 389 -8.38 -32.03 24.61
CA ASN A 389 -7.04 -32.09 25.19
C ASN A 389 -6.48 -30.69 25.45
N THR A 390 -5.66 -30.64 26.49
CA THR A 390 -5.26 -29.53 27.35
C THR A 390 -4.31 -28.48 26.74
N THR A 391 -4.57 -27.23 27.11
CA THR A 391 -3.65 -26.21 27.66
C THR A 391 -2.24 -26.04 27.07
N THR A 392 -2.01 -24.93 26.38
CA THR A 392 -0.77 -24.12 26.53
C THR A 392 -1.03 -22.64 26.19
N LYS A 393 -0.57 -21.76 27.07
CA LYS A 393 -0.62 -20.28 27.01
C LYS A 393 0.34 -19.71 25.94
N PRO A 394 0.20 -18.44 25.53
CA PRO A 394 0.72 -17.90 24.27
C PRO A 394 2.16 -17.43 24.37
N ASN A 395 2.94 -17.71 23.32
CA ASN A 395 4.24 -17.10 23.09
C ASN A 395 4.05 -15.78 22.32
N THR A 396 4.62 -14.71 22.86
CA THR A 396 4.67 -13.36 22.31
C THR A 396 5.30 -13.35 20.92
N ALA A 397 4.51 -13.10 19.88
CA ALA A 397 5.01 -12.82 18.54
C ALA A 397 5.66 -11.43 18.51
N SER A 398 6.97 -11.43 18.36
CA SER A 398 7.80 -10.25 18.12
C SER A 398 7.39 -9.53 16.84
N ASN A 399 7.14 -8.23 16.99
CA ASN A 399 6.91 -7.28 15.92
C ASN A 399 8.11 -7.24 14.94
N PRO A 400 7.97 -7.56 13.64
CA PRO A 400 9.09 -7.51 12.72
C PRO A 400 9.44 -6.04 12.36
N GLY A 401 10.57 -5.60 12.91
CA GLY A 401 11.60 -4.80 12.22
C GLY A 401 11.14 -3.58 11.43
N ARG A 402 11.00 -2.45 12.11
CA ARG A 402 10.98 -1.11 11.49
C ARG A 402 12.43 -0.71 11.14
N PRO A 403 12.75 -0.32 9.90
CA PRO A 403 14.10 0.15 9.56
C PRO A 403 14.40 1.47 10.28
N ASN A 404 15.45 1.45 11.11
CA ASN A 404 15.92 2.58 11.89
C ASN A 404 16.84 3.44 11.02
N ILE A 405 16.29 4.48 10.39
CA ILE A 405 17.07 5.45 9.61
C ILE A 405 17.75 6.41 10.59
N LYS A 406 19.00 6.11 10.97
CA LYS A 406 19.90 7.06 11.63
C LYS A 406 20.32 8.13 10.60
N ARG A 407 19.76 9.35 10.70
CA ARG A 407 20.34 10.54 10.06
C ARG A 407 21.48 11.05 10.93
N ASN A 408 22.72 10.91 10.44
CA ASN A 408 23.84 11.70 10.92
C ASN A 408 23.73 13.10 10.31
N HIS A 409 23.40 14.08 11.15
CA HIS A 409 23.76 15.47 10.90
C HIS A 409 25.00 15.78 11.74
N ARG A 410 26.08 16.16 11.09
CA ARG A 410 27.20 16.89 11.72
C ARG A 410 27.38 18.18 10.94
N HIS A 411 27.64 19.22 11.73
CA HIS A 411 27.81 20.63 11.40
C HIS A 411 28.80 20.92 10.28
#